data_AF-A0A7S4QSP7-F1
#
_entry.id   AF-A0A7S4QSP7-F1
#
_cell.length_a   1.000
_cell.length_b   1.000
_cell.length_c   1.000
_cell.angle_alpha   90.00
_cell.angle_beta   90.00
_cell.angle_gamma   90.00
#
_symmetry.space_group_name_H-M   'P 1'
#
loop_
_entity.id
_entity.type
_entity.pdbx_description
1 polymer ?
#
loop_
_entity_poly.entity_id
_entity_poly.type
_entity_poly.pdbx_seq_one_letter_code
_entity_poly.pdbx_strand_id
1 'polypeptide(L)'
;MSLVVGIFLSSMQRFCGTRDLRLVTQLELAVDVSQMSLDKIMFLLPSLQRLILDNSLIPSLRDLCTNMNTLRMISMSNVGLQDLDGISVLSGLSELRLSNNRIKDLTPLALHESLQILDLSHNALVDINSFELLGTCTLLHSLDLRGNPIARGAPNYRQIVCYHIPQVREEQR
;
A
#
# COMPACT_ATOMS: atom_id res chain seq x y z
N MET A 1 -10.69 -6.33 15.93
CA MET A 1 -12.16 -6.20 15.90
C MET A 1 -12.52 -5.65 14.52
N SER A 2 -13.52 -6.19 13.83
CA SER A 2 -13.95 -5.65 12.52
C SER A 2 -15.02 -4.58 12.74
N LEU A 3 -14.93 -3.45 12.05
CA LEU A 3 -15.98 -2.43 12.07
C LEU A 3 -17.08 -2.86 11.09
N VAL A 4 -18.13 -3.51 11.59
CA VAL A 4 -19.27 -4.00 10.78
C VAL A 4 -20.32 -2.89 10.55
N VAL A 5 -20.18 -1.76 11.24
CA VAL A 5 -21.08 -0.60 11.17
C VAL A 5 -20.37 0.53 10.44
N GLY A 6 -21.08 1.30 9.61
CA GLY A 6 -20.53 2.41 8.83
C GLY A 6 -19.59 3.35 9.62
N ILE A 7 -18.69 4.03 8.90
CA ILE A 7 -17.75 5.02 9.48
C ILE A 7 -18.52 6.27 9.92
N PHE A 8 -19.02 6.24 11.15
CA PHE A 8 -19.66 7.35 11.85
C PHE A 8 -18.83 7.74 13.08
N LEU A 9 -18.93 9.00 13.51
CA LEU A 9 -18.17 9.55 14.64
C LEU A 9 -18.27 8.67 15.90
N SER A 10 -19.49 8.30 16.31
CA SER A 10 -19.71 7.50 17.52
C SER A 10 -19.16 6.08 17.41
N SER A 11 -19.34 5.43 16.26
CA SER A 11 -18.77 4.11 15.97
C SER A 11 -17.25 4.14 16.01
N MET A 12 -16.64 5.15 15.41
CA MET A 12 -15.19 5.33 15.38
C MET A 12 -14.62 5.65 16.77
N GLN A 13 -15.27 6.51 17.55
CA GLN A 13 -14.86 6.79 18.92
C GLN A 13 -14.85 5.52 19.79
N ARG A 14 -15.89 4.69 19.65
CA ARG A 14 -15.98 3.40 20.34
C ARG A 14 -14.89 2.44 19.85
N PHE A 15 -14.68 2.36 18.55
CA PHE A 15 -13.71 1.45 17.94
C PHE A 15 -12.27 1.80 18.31
N CYS A 16 -11.91 3.08 18.22
CA CYS A 16 -10.58 3.59 18.58
C CYS A 16 -10.39 3.70 20.10
N GLY A 17 -11.44 3.49 20.90
CA GLY A 17 -11.38 3.59 22.36
C GLY A 17 -11.13 5.02 22.88
N THR A 18 -11.37 6.05 22.06
CA THR A 18 -11.14 7.46 22.42
C THR A 18 -12.26 8.35 21.92
N ARG A 19 -12.62 9.37 22.70
CA ARG A 19 -13.55 10.42 22.26
C ARG A 19 -12.87 11.43 21.34
N ASP A 20 -11.56 11.62 21.50
CA ASP A 20 -10.78 12.54 20.66
C ASP A 20 -10.08 11.76 19.54
N LEU A 21 -10.75 11.71 18.39
CA LEU A 21 -10.25 11.03 17.20
C LEU A 21 -9.06 11.72 16.54
N ARG A 22 -8.77 12.98 16.89
CA ARG A 22 -7.59 13.70 16.38
C ARG A 22 -6.28 13.11 16.91
N LEU A 23 -6.33 12.34 18.00
CA LEU A 23 -5.17 11.68 18.58
C LEU A 23 -4.87 10.32 17.90
N VAL A 24 -5.77 9.82 17.06
CA VAL A 24 -5.64 8.52 16.42
C VAL A 24 -4.67 8.64 15.24
N THR A 25 -3.51 8.01 15.36
CA THR A 25 -2.47 7.99 14.31
C THR A 25 -2.43 6.67 13.54
N GLN A 26 -3.15 5.65 14.03
CA GLN A 26 -3.16 4.30 13.51
C GLN A 26 -4.58 3.75 13.49
N LEU A 27 -4.91 3.06 12.40
CA LEU A 27 -6.20 2.41 12.24
C LEU A 27 -6.02 1.11 11.47
N GLU A 28 -6.67 0.06 11.95
CA GLU A 28 -6.78 -1.22 11.28
C GLU A 28 -8.26 -1.55 11.10
N LEU A 29 -8.68 -1.87 9.88
CA LEU A 29 -10.05 -2.24 9.55
C LEU A 29 -10.04 -3.39 8.53
N ALA A 30 -11.03 -4.28 8.64
CA ALA A 30 -11.44 -5.13 7.53
C ALA A 30 -12.78 -4.58 7.01
N VAL A 31 -12.81 -4.17 5.74
CA VAL A 31 -13.96 -3.47 5.14
C VAL A 31 -14.37 -4.11 3.83
N ASP A 32 -15.62 -3.88 3.43
CA ASP A 32 -16.11 -4.16 2.09
C ASP A 32 -16.66 -2.86 1.50
N VAL A 33 -15.97 -2.33 0.48
CA VAL A 33 -16.35 -1.03 -0.10
C VAL A 33 -17.67 -1.08 -0.88
N SER A 34 -18.17 -2.28 -1.20
CA SER A 34 -19.53 -2.43 -1.74
C SER A 34 -20.61 -2.14 -0.69
N GLN A 35 -20.27 -2.21 0.60
CA GLN A 35 -21.17 -1.99 1.72
C GLN A 35 -20.90 -0.67 2.45
N MET A 36 -19.71 -0.09 2.32
CA MET A 36 -19.29 1.09 3.08
C MET A 36 -18.30 1.97 2.31
N SER A 37 -18.49 3.29 2.39
CA SER A 37 -17.51 4.27 1.88
C SER A 37 -16.43 4.62 2.91
N LEU A 38 -15.19 4.84 2.44
CA LEU A 38 -14.02 5.22 3.23
C LEU A 38 -13.76 6.75 3.26
N ASP A 39 -14.56 7.54 2.55
CA ASP A 39 -14.45 9.00 2.42
C ASP A 39 -14.32 9.76 3.75
N LYS A 40 -14.98 9.25 4.80
CA LYS A 40 -15.01 9.91 6.11
C LYS A 40 -13.78 9.65 6.98
N ILE A 41 -12.92 8.68 6.64
CA ILE A 41 -11.79 8.33 7.52
C ILE A 41 -10.88 9.55 7.71
N MET A 42 -10.52 10.26 6.65
CA MET A 42 -9.62 11.42 6.76
C MET A 42 -10.26 12.61 7.48
N PHE A 43 -11.58 12.77 7.36
CA PHE A 43 -12.31 13.80 8.11
C PHE A 43 -12.36 13.51 9.61
N LEU A 44 -12.54 12.24 9.99
CA LEU A 44 -12.66 11.84 11.38
C LEU A 44 -11.30 11.67 12.05
N LEU A 45 -10.28 11.22 11.31
CA LEU A 45 -8.94 10.91 11.79
C LEU A 45 -7.88 11.79 11.08
N PRO A 46 -7.90 13.12 11.29
CA PRO A 46 -7.04 14.04 10.54
C PRO A 46 -5.53 13.88 10.84
N SER A 47 -5.16 13.09 11.84
CA SER A 47 -3.76 12.79 12.18
C SER A 47 -3.36 11.35 11.85
N LEU A 48 -4.17 10.64 11.05
CA LEU A 48 -3.88 9.26 10.69
C LEU A 48 -2.61 9.16 9.84
N GLN A 49 -1.67 8.34 10.29
CA GLN A 49 -0.38 8.11 9.64
C GLN A 49 -0.23 6.68 9.15
N ARG A 50 -0.88 5.71 9.80
CA ARG A 50 -0.83 4.30 9.42
C ARG A 50 -2.23 3.73 9.26
N LEU A 51 -2.50 3.12 8.12
CA LEU A 51 -3.78 2.51 7.80
C LEU A 51 -3.59 1.07 7.31
N ILE A 52 -4.16 0.12 8.02
CA ILE A 52 -4.14 -1.31 7.67
C ILE A 52 -5.54 -1.70 7.22
N LEU A 53 -5.64 -2.20 6.00
CA LEU A 53 -6.87 -2.62 5.32
C LEU A 53 -6.75 -4.07 4.82
N ASP A 54 -5.87 -4.85 5.41
CA ASP A 54 -5.61 -6.23 5.01
C ASP A 54 -6.90 -7.07 5.07
N ASN A 55 -7.07 -7.99 4.12
CA ASN A 55 -8.25 -8.86 4.01
C ASN A 55 -9.58 -8.10 3.86
N SER A 56 -9.53 -6.89 3.30
CA SER A 56 -10.70 -6.12 2.90
C SER A 56 -11.10 -6.42 1.44
N LEU A 57 -12.35 -6.11 1.06
CA LEU A 57 -12.77 -6.10 -0.34
C LEU A 57 -12.64 -4.66 -0.86
N ILE A 58 -11.47 -4.36 -1.46
CA ILE A 58 -11.13 -3.04 -2.01
C ILE A 58 -10.47 -3.26 -3.38
N PRO A 59 -11.27 -3.36 -4.47
CA PRO A 59 -10.75 -3.74 -5.78
C PRO A 59 -9.91 -2.63 -6.45
N SER A 60 -9.99 -1.37 -5.99
CA SER A 60 -9.22 -0.25 -6.54
C SER A 60 -8.73 0.72 -5.47
N LEU A 61 -7.54 1.29 -5.66
CA LEU A 61 -7.04 2.37 -4.79
C LEU A 61 -7.86 3.65 -4.91
N ARG A 62 -8.63 3.82 -6.00
CA ARG A 62 -9.58 4.93 -6.15
C ARG A 62 -10.65 4.95 -5.05
N ASP A 63 -10.94 3.79 -4.44
CA ASP A 63 -11.92 3.66 -3.36
C ASP A 63 -11.44 4.28 -2.04
N LEU A 64 -10.13 4.58 -1.90
CA LEU A 64 -9.55 5.19 -0.70
C LEU A 64 -9.87 6.69 -0.54
N CYS A 65 -10.51 7.31 -1.54
CA CYS A 65 -10.87 8.74 -1.59
C CYS A 65 -9.64 9.68 -1.62
N THR A 66 -9.91 11.00 -1.72
CA THR A 66 -8.86 12.04 -1.87
C THR A 66 -8.37 12.57 -0.53
N ASN A 67 -7.13 13.09 -0.51
CA ASN A 67 -6.48 13.80 0.61
C ASN A 67 -5.91 12.93 1.76
N MET A 68 -5.18 11.86 1.44
CA MET A 68 -4.44 11.04 2.42
C MET A 68 -3.05 11.63 2.77
N ASN A 69 -2.94 12.96 2.86
CA ASN A 69 -1.62 13.66 2.90
C ASN A 69 -0.81 13.39 4.18
N THR A 70 -1.48 12.99 5.26
CA THR A 70 -0.84 12.64 6.54
C THR A 70 -0.38 11.18 6.58
N LEU A 71 -0.87 10.35 5.66
CA LEU A 71 -0.58 8.93 5.64
C LEU A 71 0.87 8.70 5.22
N ARG A 72 1.57 7.90 6.01
CA ARG A 72 2.96 7.48 5.78
C ARG A 72 3.06 5.99 5.49
N MET A 73 2.12 5.22 6.01
CA MET A 73 2.08 3.78 5.82
C MET A 73 0.68 3.32 5.46
N ILE A 74 0.59 2.49 4.42
CA ILE A 74 -0.62 1.74 4.12
C ILE A 74 -0.31 0.25 3.92
N SER A 75 -1.18 -0.60 4.42
CA SER A 75 -1.20 -2.03 4.11
C SER A 75 -2.55 -2.41 3.53
N MET A 76 -2.54 -3.05 2.36
CA MET A 76 -3.71 -3.59 1.68
C MET A 76 -3.38 -4.99 1.15
N SER A 77 -2.92 -5.85 2.05
CA SER A 77 -2.59 -7.23 1.72
C SER A 77 -3.87 -8.05 1.50
N ASN A 78 -3.89 -8.88 0.47
CA ASN A 78 -5.03 -9.75 0.15
C ASN A 78 -6.36 -9.00 0.01
N VAL A 79 -6.38 -7.93 -0.81
CA VAL A 79 -7.61 -7.15 -1.09
C VAL A 79 -8.17 -7.36 -2.50
N GLY A 80 -7.47 -8.15 -3.33
CA GLY A 80 -7.86 -8.44 -4.70
C GLY A 80 -7.45 -7.36 -5.71
N LEU A 81 -6.49 -6.50 -5.36
CA LEU A 81 -6.02 -5.42 -6.20
C LEU A 81 -5.34 -5.96 -7.47
N GLN A 82 -5.64 -5.39 -8.64
CA GLN A 82 -5.09 -5.82 -9.94
C GLN A 82 -4.13 -4.81 -10.56
N ASP A 83 -4.28 -3.53 -10.21
CA ASP A 83 -3.46 -2.43 -10.68
C ASP A 83 -3.31 -1.37 -9.58
N LEU A 84 -2.45 -0.39 -9.82
CA LEU A 84 -2.17 0.69 -8.88
C LEU A 84 -2.86 2.00 -9.30
N ASP A 85 -3.92 1.94 -10.10
CA ASP A 85 -4.63 3.14 -10.52
C ASP A 85 -5.24 3.87 -9.31
N GLY A 86 -4.94 5.17 -9.18
CA GLY A 86 -5.30 5.98 -8.02
C GLY A 86 -4.23 6.11 -6.93
N ILE A 87 -3.08 5.42 -7.03
CA ILE A 87 -1.99 5.50 -6.03
C ILE A 87 -1.41 6.92 -5.85
N SER A 88 -1.61 7.83 -6.80
CA SER A 88 -1.15 9.23 -6.73
C SER A 88 -1.73 10.01 -5.56
N VAL A 89 -2.91 9.62 -5.03
CA VAL A 89 -3.49 10.22 -3.82
C VAL A 89 -2.68 9.89 -2.55
N LEU A 90 -1.76 8.93 -2.65
CA LEU A 90 -0.88 8.45 -1.58
C LEU A 90 0.58 8.87 -1.80
N SER A 91 0.82 10.03 -2.44
CA SER A 91 2.17 10.51 -2.82
C SER A 91 3.14 10.71 -1.64
N GLY A 92 2.62 10.87 -0.42
CA GLY A 92 3.42 11.05 0.80
C GLY A 92 3.79 9.76 1.55
N LEU A 93 3.54 8.57 0.97
CA LEU A 93 3.83 7.29 1.62
C LEU A 93 5.32 6.98 1.68
N SER A 94 5.79 6.60 2.88
CA SER A 94 7.09 5.98 3.08
C SER A 94 7.04 4.45 3.05
N GLU A 95 5.87 3.85 3.33
CA GLU A 95 5.70 2.40 3.42
C GLU A 95 4.42 1.94 2.73
N LEU A 96 4.56 1.03 1.76
CA LEU A 96 3.47 0.46 0.99
C LEU A 96 3.54 -1.07 1.03
N ARG A 97 2.54 -1.71 1.65
CA ARG A 97 2.41 -3.18 1.67
C ARG A 97 1.21 -3.62 0.86
N LEU A 98 1.45 -4.38 -0.20
CA LEU A 98 0.45 -4.87 -1.15
C LEU A 98 0.61 -6.37 -1.42
N SER A 99 1.05 -7.13 -0.42
CA SER A 99 1.27 -8.56 -0.56
C SER A 99 -0.01 -9.32 -0.95
N ASN A 100 0.13 -10.46 -1.64
CA ASN A 100 -0.99 -11.34 -1.98
C ASN A 100 -2.10 -10.65 -2.80
N ASN A 101 -1.71 -9.82 -3.77
CA ASN A 101 -2.61 -9.22 -4.74
C ASN A 101 -2.32 -9.77 -6.15
N ARG A 102 -2.82 -9.11 -7.20
CA ARG A 102 -2.67 -9.54 -8.60
C ARG A 102 -2.03 -8.45 -9.46
N ILE A 103 -1.20 -7.61 -8.86
CA ILE A 103 -0.57 -6.47 -9.51
C ILE A 103 0.43 -6.95 -10.56
N LYS A 104 0.38 -6.33 -11.75
CA LYS A 104 1.25 -6.65 -12.90
C LYS A 104 2.10 -5.47 -13.37
N ASP A 105 1.69 -4.25 -13.08
CA ASP A 105 2.29 -3.01 -13.57
C ASP A 105 2.65 -2.10 -12.39
N LEU A 106 3.89 -1.62 -12.38
CA LEU A 106 4.44 -0.71 -11.38
C LEU A 106 4.60 0.73 -11.90
N THR A 107 4.25 1.02 -13.15
CA THR A 107 4.30 2.36 -13.74
C THR A 107 3.68 3.44 -12.86
N PRO A 108 2.54 3.20 -12.18
CA PRO A 108 1.96 4.21 -11.29
C PRO A 108 2.82 4.60 -10.07
N LEU A 109 3.87 3.84 -9.72
CA LEU A 109 4.78 4.14 -8.61
C LEU A 109 5.94 5.07 -8.99
N ALA A 110 6.09 5.43 -10.27
CA ALA A 110 7.25 6.19 -10.76
C ALA A 110 7.47 7.55 -10.05
N LEU A 111 6.43 8.10 -9.41
CA LEU A 111 6.43 9.41 -8.74
C LEU A 111 6.41 9.30 -7.20
N HIS A 112 6.52 8.11 -6.63
CA HIS A 112 6.52 7.89 -5.17
C HIS A 112 7.93 8.02 -4.57
N GLU A 113 8.55 9.18 -4.77
CA GLU A 113 9.94 9.44 -4.36
C GLU A 113 10.18 9.30 -2.85
N SER A 114 9.13 9.43 -2.04
CA SER A 114 9.21 9.29 -0.58
C SER A 114 9.20 7.85 -0.07
N LEU A 115 8.96 6.87 -0.95
CA LEU A 115 8.80 5.47 -0.62
C LEU A 115 10.14 4.84 -0.18
N GLN A 116 10.12 4.20 0.98
CA GLN A 116 11.29 3.57 1.62
C GLN A 116 11.16 2.06 1.71
N ILE A 117 9.92 1.58 1.91
CA ILE A 117 9.58 0.18 2.08
C ILE A 117 8.45 -0.19 1.12
N LEU A 118 8.68 -1.20 0.28
CA LEU A 118 7.70 -1.73 -0.66
C LEU A 118 7.61 -3.25 -0.54
N ASP A 119 6.45 -3.76 -0.16
CA ASP A 119 6.15 -5.19 -0.18
C ASP A 119 5.14 -5.48 -1.29
N LEU A 120 5.63 -6.18 -2.32
CA LEU A 120 4.86 -6.67 -3.46
C LEU A 120 4.92 -8.19 -3.54
N SER A 121 5.24 -8.88 -2.43
CA SER A 121 5.31 -10.33 -2.41
C SER A 121 3.99 -10.97 -2.84
N HIS A 122 4.08 -12.12 -3.52
CA HIS A 122 2.93 -12.88 -4.01
C HIS A 122 1.97 -12.04 -4.89
N ASN A 123 2.54 -11.31 -5.86
CA ASN A 123 1.80 -10.64 -6.93
C ASN A 123 2.03 -11.32 -8.29
N ALA A 124 1.63 -10.66 -9.38
CA ALA A 124 1.69 -11.20 -10.75
C ALA A 124 2.70 -10.44 -11.64
N LEU A 125 3.76 -9.87 -11.06
CA LEU A 125 4.78 -9.13 -11.81
C LEU A 125 5.58 -10.06 -12.73
N VAL A 126 5.65 -9.70 -14.02
CA VAL A 126 6.33 -10.49 -15.07
C VAL A 126 7.40 -9.70 -15.80
N ASP A 127 7.27 -8.36 -15.88
CA ASP A 127 8.12 -7.53 -16.73
C ASP A 127 9.28 -6.89 -15.95
N ILE A 128 10.49 -7.18 -16.41
CA ILE A 128 11.74 -6.69 -15.86
C ILE A 128 11.93 -5.18 -16.00
N ASN A 129 11.29 -4.58 -17.02
CA ASN A 129 11.31 -3.13 -17.22
C ASN A 129 10.65 -2.38 -16.04
N SER A 130 9.83 -3.07 -15.24
CA SER A 130 9.25 -2.52 -14.02
C SER A 130 10.30 -2.09 -12.99
N PHE A 131 11.54 -2.60 -13.07
CA PHE A 131 12.62 -2.21 -12.17
C PHE A 131 13.24 -0.85 -12.46
N GLU A 132 13.25 -0.41 -13.72
CA GLU A 132 13.70 0.95 -14.07
C GLU A 132 12.87 2.01 -13.35
N LEU A 133 11.56 1.75 -13.22
CA LEU A 133 10.63 2.62 -12.51
C LEU A 133 10.90 2.63 -11.01
N LEU A 134 11.24 1.50 -10.40
CA LEU A 134 11.63 1.47 -8.98
C LEU A 134 12.97 2.16 -8.74
N GLY A 135 13.83 2.27 -9.76
CA GLY A 135 15.04 3.08 -9.74
C GLY A 135 14.79 4.55 -9.43
N THR A 136 13.62 5.11 -9.78
CA THR A 136 13.25 6.50 -9.48
C THR A 136 12.88 6.72 -8.01
N CYS A 137 12.52 5.66 -7.28
CA CYS A 137 12.26 5.68 -5.84
C CYS A 137 13.60 5.70 -5.08
N THR A 138 14.26 6.86 -5.06
CA THR A 138 15.64 7.01 -4.55
C THR A 138 15.80 6.70 -3.05
N LEU A 139 14.72 6.79 -2.26
CA LEU A 139 14.72 6.47 -0.83
C LEU A 139 14.41 5.00 -0.54
N LEU A 140 14.06 4.19 -1.55
CA LEU A 140 13.65 2.81 -1.39
C LEU A 140 14.85 1.96 -0.93
N HIS A 141 14.77 1.40 0.27
CA HIS A 141 15.85 0.55 0.80
C HIS A 141 15.39 -0.87 1.14
N SER A 142 14.09 -1.11 1.19
CA SER A 142 13.48 -2.43 1.47
C SER A 142 12.47 -2.78 0.39
N LEU A 143 12.68 -3.90 -0.30
CA LEU A 143 11.82 -4.38 -1.39
C LEU A 143 11.61 -5.89 -1.29
N ASP A 144 10.36 -6.32 -1.18
CA ASP A 144 9.98 -7.73 -1.26
C ASP A 144 9.21 -8.02 -2.55
N LEU A 145 9.74 -8.95 -3.34
CA LEU A 145 9.18 -9.40 -4.63
C LEU A 145 9.01 -10.91 -4.68
N ARG A 146 9.19 -11.62 -3.56
CA ARG A 146 9.08 -13.08 -3.51
C ARG A 146 7.72 -13.53 -3.99
N GLY A 147 7.64 -14.70 -4.62
CA GLY A 147 6.38 -15.23 -5.12
C GLY A 147 5.83 -14.56 -6.40
N ASN A 148 6.55 -13.58 -6.99
CA ASN A 148 6.22 -13.07 -8.31
C ASN A 148 6.88 -13.89 -9.44
N PRO A 149 6.24 -14.01 -10.62
CA PRO A 149 6.84 -14.64 -11.80
C PRO A 149 8.22 -14.06 -12.20
N ILE A 150 8.40 -12.74 -12.09
CA ILE A 150 9.66 -12.03 -12.38
C ILE A 150 10.86 -12.58 -11.60
N ALA A 151 10.66 -12.98 -10.35
CA ALA A 151 11.69 -13.54 -9.49
C ALA A 151 12.07 -14.98 -9.83
N ARG A 152 11.20 -15.69 -10.57
CA ARG A 152 11.40 -17.10 -10.98
C ARG A 152 11.90 -17.26 -12.41
N GLY A 153 11.55 -16.32 -13.29
CA GLY A 153 11.76 -16.45 -14.74
C GLY A 153 13.10 -15.91 -15.26
N ALA A 154 13.77 -15.00 -14.54
CA ALA A 154 14.96 -14.32 -15.05
C ALA A 154 16.26 -14.95 -14.51
N PRO A 155 17.15 -15.51 -15.36
CA PRO A 155 18.40 -16.13 -14.92
C PRO A 155 19.35 -15.12 -14.25
N ASN A 156 19.22 -13.83 -14.59
CA ASN A 156 20.03 -12.73 -14.07
C ASN A 156 19.24 -11.82 -13.11
N TYR A 157 18.16 -12.31 -12.52
CA TYR A 157 17.25 -11.52 -11.67
C TYR A 157 17.97 -10.63 -10.66
N ARG A 158 18.86 -11.20 -9.84
CA ARG A 158 19.60 -10.45 -8.81
C ARG A 158 20.50 -9.36 -9.40
N GLN A 159 21.18 -9.66 -10.50
CA GLN A 159 22.07 -8.69 -11.16
C GLN A 159 21.29 -7.51 -11.72
N ILE A 160 20.12 -7.79 -12.29
CA ILE A 160 19.22 -6.77 -12.82
C ILE A 160 18.66 -5.92 -11.67
N VAL A 161 18.20 -6.53 -10.57
CA VAL A 161 17.74 -5.79 -9.38
C VAL A 161 18.85 -4.88 -8.84
N CYS A 162 20.07 -5.40 -8.68
CA CYS A 162 21.22 -4.60 -8.25
C CYS A 162 21.59 -3.47 -9.24
N TYR A 163 21.41 -3.68 -10.54
CA TYR A 163 21.72 -2.69 -11.56
C TYR A 163 20.70 -1.56 -11.63
N HIS A 164 19.40 -1.88 -11.59
CA HIS A 164 18.32 -0.90 -11.73
C HIS A 164 17.88 -0.27 -10.40
N ILE A 165 18.05 -0.98 -9.28
CA ILE A 165 17.59 -0.56 -7.96
C ILE A 165 18.72 -0.73 -6.92
N PRO A 166 19.90 -0.13 -7.14
CA PRO A 166 21.07 -0.28 -6.26
C PRO A 166 20.84 0.23 -4.82
N GLN A 167 19.81 1.06 -4.61
CA GLN A 167 19.43 1.59 -3.29
C GLN A 167 18.83 0.55 -2.35
N VAL A 168 18.31 -0.57 -2.88
CA VAL A 168 17.68 -1.63 -2.09
C VAL A 168 18.75 -2.58 -1.55
N ARG A 169 18.72 -2.82 -0.23
CA ARG A 169 19.51 -3.90 0.38
C ARG A 169 18.76 -5.21 0.17
N GLU A 170 19.32 -6.14 -0.63
CA GLU A 170 18.71 -7.46 -0.81
C GLU A 170 18.62 -8.21 0.52
N GLU A 171 17.44 -8.27 1.14
CA GLU A 171 17.12 -9.20 2.23
C GLU A 171 16.49 -10.51 1.71
N GLN A 172 16.81 -10.91 0.48
CA GLN A 172 16.25 -12.12 -0.14
C GLN A 172 17.02 -13.37 0.28
N ARG A 173 16.65 -13.93 1.45
CA ARG A 173 16.93 -15.33 1.81
C ARG A 173 15.96 -16.28 1.13
#